data_AF-A0A897NIA0-F1
#
_entry.id   AF-A0A897NIA0-F1
#
_cell.length_a   1.000
_cell.length_b   1.000
_cell.length_c   1.000
_cell.angle_alpha   90.00
_cell.angle_beta   90.00
_cell.angle_gamma   90.00
#
_symmetry.space_group_name_H-M   'P 1'
#
loop_
_entity.id
_entity.type
_entity.pdbx_description
1 polymer ?
#
loop_
_entity_poly.entity_id
_entity_poly.type
_entity_poly.pdbx_seq_one_letter_code
_entity_poly.pdbx_strand_id
1 'polypeptide(L)'
;MVLQRSDLIASAMLVLAALAGVAFWDALPAEMAIHFGPGGDPDSYVSRPVGVVLAPAIGLGAIAIARAAIRADPTSDPRVGSAAIYFVGGVVSYVHGLVLAYNLGHRFSMTAALVPVFVATAVLVAWAVYRDRIAS
;
A
#
# COMPACT_ATOMS: atom_id res chain seq x y z
N MET A 1 -10.20 -19.20 -9.53
CA MET A 1 -9.20 -18.17 -9.90
C MET A 1 -7.87 -18.58 -9.28
N VAL A 2 -6.82 -18.86 -10.05
CA VAL A 2 -5.54 -19.30 -9.46
C VAL A 2 -4.77 -18.06 -9.01
N LEU A 3 -4.50 -17.96 -7.71
CA LEU A 3 -3.69 -16.87 -7.14
C LEU A 3 -2.23 -17.03 -7.55
N GLN A 4 -1.59 -15.94 -7.97
CA GLN A 4 -0.16 -15.94 -8.26
C GLN A 4 0.66 -15.64 -6.99
N ARG A 5 1.95 -16.00 -7.01
CA ARG A 5 2.87 -15.69 -5.91
C ARG A 5 2.88 -14.21 -5.53
N SER A 6 2.77 -13.31 -6.52
CA SER A 6 2.73 -11.87 -6.24
C SER A 6 1.46 -11.46 -5.50
N ASP A 7 0.31 -12.06 -5.83
CA ASP A 7 -0.96 -11.79 -5.14
C ASP A 7 -0.88 -12.23 -3.68
N LEU A 8 -0.31 -13.42 -3.43
CA LEU A 8 -0.16 -13.96 -2.09
C LEU A 8 0.76 -13.10 -1.22
N ILE A 9 1.94 -12.73 -1.73
CA ILE A 9 2.90 -11.92 -0.99
C ILE A 9 2.32 -10.52 -0.73
N ALA A 10 1.77 -9.86 -1.74
CA ALA A 10 1.19 -8.53 -1.59
C ALA A 10 0.01 -8.52 -0.60
N SER A 11 -0.85 -9.54 -0.66
CA SER A 11 -1.96 -9.69 0.30
C SER A 11 -1.46 -10.01 1.70
N ALA A 12 -0.42 -10.85 1.84
CA ALA A 12 0.17 -11.17 3.13
C ALA A 12 0.76 -9.93 3.80
N MET A 13 1.40 -9.02 3.06
CA MET A 13 1.89 -7.75 3.59
C MET A 13 0.76 -6.92 4.21
N LEU A 14 -0.39 -6.82 3.52
CA LEU A 14 -1.56 -6.08 3.99
C LEU A 14 -2.17 -6.70 5.25
N VAL A 15 -2.29 -8.04 5.26
CA VAL A 15 -2.78 -8.78 6.42
C VAL A 15 -1.85 -8.59 7.62
N LEU A 16 -0.53 -8.69 7.41
CA LEU A 16 0.45 -8.45 8.47
C LEU A 16 0.39 -7.01 9.00
N ALA A 17 0.19 -6.02 8.11
CA ALA A 17 0.03 -4.63 8.50
C ALA A 17 -1.23 -4.42 9.36
N ALA A 18 -2.36 -5.05 9.00
CA ALA A 18 -3.58 -5.02 9.81
C ALA A 18 -3.39 -5.73 11.17
N LEU A 19 -2.70 -6.88 11.17
CA LEU A 19 -2.36 -7.61 12.39
C LEU A 19 -1.45 -6.80 13.32
N ALA A 20 -0.59 -5.93 12.79
CA ALA A 20 0.17 -5.00 13.63
C ALA A 20 -0.77 -4.03 14.37
N GLY A 21 -1.80 -3.50 13.69
CA GLY A 21 -2.82 -2.67 14.34
C GLY A 21 -3.59 -3.42 15.45
N VAL A 22 -3.88 -4.70 15.25
CA VAL A 22 -4.49 -5.58 16.27
C VAL A 22 -3.51 -5.85 17.42
N ALA A 23 -2.23 -6.09 17.12
CA ALA A 23 -1.21 -6.35 18.14
C ALA A 23 -0.99 -5.15 19.07
N PHE A 24 -1.14 -3.93 18.55
CA PHE A 24 -1.02 -2.68 19.32
C PHE A 24 -2.38 -2.06 19.68
N TRP A 25 -3.46 -2.85 19.66
CA TRP A 25 -4.83 -2.33 19.77
C TRP A 25 -5.07 -1.43 20.98
N ASP A 26 -4.56 -1.81 22.15
CA ASP A 26 -4.78 -1.06 23.39
C ASP A 26 -3.96 0.23 23.48
N ALA A 27 -2.87 0.33 22.72
CA ALA A 27 -2.04 1.53 22.63
C ALA A 27 -2.56 2.54 21.60
N LEU A 28 -3.42 2.12 20.66
CA LEU A 28 -4.02 3.01 19.67
C LEU A 28 -5.10 3.90 20.29
N PRO A 29 -5.27 5.14 19.82
CA PRO A 29 -6.36 6.02 20.28
C PRO A 29 -7.73 5.50 19.85
N ALA A 30 -8.80 6.02 20.47
CA ALA A 30 -10.17 5.68 20.07
C ALA A 30 -10.52 6.23 18.67
N GLU A 31 -9.98 7.41 18.35
CA GLU A 31 -10.03 8.03 17.03
C GLU A 31 -8.63 8.05 16.41
N MET A 32 -8.51 7.46 15.23
CA MET A 32 -7.26 7.36 14.50
C MET A 32 -7.24 8.36 13.35
N ALA A 33 -6.17 9.13 13.25
CA ALA A 33 -5.87 9.94 12.07
C ALA A 33 -5.62 9.02 10.86
N ILE A 34 -6.26 9.30 9.73
CA ILE A 34 -6.11 8.51 8.50
C ILE A 34 -5.80 9.33 7.25
N HIS A 35 -5.95 10.65 7.32
CA HIS A 35 -5.59 11.58 6.25
C HIS A 35 -4.79 12.75 6.83
N PHE A 36 -3.84 13.23 6.03
CA PHE A 36 -2.87 14.24 6.41
C PHE A 36 -2.82 15.30 5.32
N GLY A 37 -3.00 16.56 5.70
CA GLY A 37 -2.97 17.69 4.78
C GLY A 37 -1.56 17.98 4.25
N PRO A 38 -1.40 18.99 3.37
CA PRO A 38 -0.11 19.33 2.76
C PRO A 38 1.00 19.66 3.77
N GLY A 39 0.64 20.22 4.93
CA GLY A 39 1.56 20.50 6.03
C GLY A 39 2.04 19.25 6.78
N GLY A 40 1.45 18.08 6.51
CA GLY A 40 1.70 16.83 7.22
C GLY A 40 0.88 16.66 8.50
N ASP A 41 -0.01 17.61 8.80
CA ASP A 41 -0.92 17.55 9.95
C ASP A 41 -2.16 16.69 9.63
N PRO A 42 -2.66 15.91 10.60
CA PRO A 42 -3.87 15.11 10.43
C PRO A 42 -5.11 15.99 10.34
N ASP A 43 -5.95 15.78 9.32
CA ASP A 43 -7.16 16.56 9.08
C ASP A 43 -8.45 15.71 9.08
N SER A 44 -8.33 14.36 9.10
CA SER A 44 -9.46 13.43 9.09
C SER A 44 -9.21 12.23 10.00
N TYR A 45 -10.25 11.83 10.72
CA TYR A 45 -10.20 10.80 11.75
C TYR A 45 -11.33 9.78 11.58
N VAL A 46 -11.10 8.55 12.03
CA VAL A 46 -12.09 7.47 12.07
C VAL A 46 -11.96 6.68 13.37
N SER A 47 -12.95 5.85 13.69
CA SER A 47 -12.85 4.96 14.85
C SER A 47 -11.68 3.97 14.70
N ARG A 48 -11.09 3.55 15.82
CA ARG A 48 -9.97 2.60 15.87
C ARG A 48 -10.18 1.35 14.99
N PRO A 49 -11.34 0.65 15.04
CA PRO A 49 -11.54 -0.52 14.17
C PRO A 49 -11.46 -0.17 12.69
N VAL A 50 -12.04 0.95 12.28
CA VAL A 50 -11.99 1.42 10.89
C VAL A 50 -10.56 1.79 10.52
N GLY A 51 -9.85 2.52 11.38
CA GLY A 51 -8.45 2.92 11.15
C GLY A 51 -7.50 1.73 10.94
N VAL A 52 -7.73 0.61 11.65
CA VAL A 52 -6.93 -0.62 11.53
C VAL A 52 -7.24 -1.39 10.24
N VAL A 53 -8.49 -1.44 9.79
CA VAL A 53 -8.88 -2.35 8.68
C VAL A 53 -9.05 -1.67 7.32
N LEU A 54 -9.32 -0.37 7.29
CA LEU A 54 -9.75 0.32 6.06
C LEU A 54 -8.70 0.28 4.95
N ALA A 55 -7.47 0.72 5.23
CA ALA A 55 -6.39 0.73 4.23
C ALA A 55 -6.00 -0.68 3.75
N PRO A 56 -5.82 -1.69 4.64
CA PRO A 56 -5.63 -3.08 4.21
C PRO A 56 -6.76 -3.61 3.31
N ALA A 57 -8.03 -3.33 3.65
CA ALA A 57 -9.17 -3.77 2.86
C ALA A 57 -9.18 -3.12 1.45
N ILE A 58 -8.93 -1.81 1.38
CA ILE A 58 -8.78 -1.10 0.10
C ILE A 58 -7.62 -1.69 -0.70
N GLY A 59 -6.48 -1.98 -0.06
CA GLY A 59 -5.32 -2.60 -0.70
C GLY A 59 -5.62 -3.96 -1.32
N LEU A 60 -6.37 -4.82 -0.63
CA LEU A 60 -6.79 -6.12 -1.15
C LEU A 60 -7.71 -5.97 -2.37
N GLY A 61 -8.65 -5.01 -2.32
CA GLY A 61 -9.48 -4.65 -3.46
C GLY A 61 -8.66 -4.14 -4.64
N ALA A 62 -7.68 -3.28 -4.39
CA ALA A 62 -6.78 -2.74 -5.42
C ALA A 62 -5.93 -3.84 -6.07
N ILE A 63 -5.41 -4.80 -5.30
CA ILE A 63 -4.70 -5.98 -5.84
C ILE A 63 -5.62 -6.79 -6.75
N ALA A 64 -6.86 -7.04 -6.33
CA ALA A 64 -7.83 -7.80 -7.12
C ALA A 64 -8.16 -7.09 -8.45
N ILE A 65 -8.37 -5.77 -8.41
CA ILE A 65 -8.62 -4.94 -9.60
C ILE A 65 -7.41 -4.93 -10.52
N ALA A 66 -6.21 -4.66 -10.00
CA ALA A 66 -4.97 -4.66 -10.78
C ALA A 66 -4.73 -6.01 -11.45
N ARG A 67 -4.97 -7.12 -10.73
CA ARG A 67 -4.88 -8.47 -11.28
C ARG A 67 -5.91 -8.72 -12.38
N ALA A 68 -7.14 -8.23 -12.22
CA ALA A 68 -8.15 -8.32 -13.26
C ALA A 68 -7.73 -7.55 -14.52
N ALA A 69 -7.20 -6.33 -14.36
CA ALA A 69 -6.70 -5.52 -15.46
C ALA A 69 -5.55 -6.20 -16.22
N ILE A 70 -4.54 -6.71 -15.52
CA ILE A 70 -3.41 -7.45 -16.12
C ILE A 70 -3.88 -8.70 -16.89
N ARG A 71 -4.99 -9.32 -16.49
CA ARG A 71 -5.54 -10.47 -17.24
C ARG A 71 -6.31 -10.05 -18.48
N ALA A 72 -7.00 -8.91 -18.42
CA ALA A 72 -7.76 -8.37 -19.54
C ALA A 72 -6.84 -7.83 -20.64
N ASP A 73 -5.73 -7.20 -20.25
CA ASP A 73 -4.71 -6.67 -21.14
C ASP A 73 -3.29 -7.03 -20.60
N PRO A 74 -2.77 -8.21 -20.94
CA PRO A 74 -1.49 -8.68 -20.43
C PRO A 74 -0.31 -7.85 -20.96
N THR A 75 0.59 -7.47 -20.05
CA THR A 75 1.86 -6.82 -20.40
C THR A 75 2.77 -7.77 -21.18
N SER A 76 3.57 -7.24 -22.12
CA SER A 76 4.55 -8.00 -22.90
C SER A 76 5.57 -8.76 -22.04
N ASP A 77 5.93 -8.22 -20.87
CA ASP A 77 6.73 -8.91 -19.85
C ASP A 77 5.92 -9.20 -18.57
N PRO A 78 5.62 -10.47 -18.24
CA PRO A 78 4.88 -10.85 -17.02
C PRO A 78 5.50 -10.36 -15.70
N ARG A 79 6.81 -10.03 -15.70
CA ARG A 79 7.50 -9.47 -14.53
C ARG A 79 6.98 -8.07 -14.21
N VAL A 80 6.57 -7.28 -15.22
CA VAL A 80 5.99 -5.95 -15.04
C VAL A 80 4.68 -6.04 -14.29
N GLY A 81 3.77 -6.92 -14.72
CA GLY A 81 2.52 -7.18 -14.00
C GLY A 81 2.74 -7.62 -12.55
N SER A 82 3.70 -8.53 -12.32
CA SER A 82 4.04 -8.97 -10.94
C SER A 82 4.61 -7.84 -10.09
N ALA A 83 5.50 -7.01 -10.65
CA ALA A 83 6.08 -5.85 -9.99
C ALA A 83 5.02 -4.82 -9.59
N ALA A 84 4.03 -4.57 -10.46
CA ALA A 84 2.91 -3.69 -10.16
C ALA A 84 2.08 -4.19 -8.97
N ILE A 85 1.81 -5.51 -8.89
CA ILE A 85 1.10 -6.10 -7.75
C ILE A 85 1.89 -5.97 -6.45
N TYR A 86 3.19 -6.27 -6.47
CA TYR A 86 4.07 -6.05 -5.31
C TYR A 86 4.08 -4.59 -4.88
N PHE A 87 4.14 -3.67 -5.84
CA PHE A 87 4.14 -2.24 -5.59
C PHE A 87 2.86 -1.78 -4.90
N VAL A 88 1.68 -2.19 -5.39
CA VAL A 88 0.39 -1.84 -4.77
C VAL A 88 0.33 -2.35 -3.32
N GLY A 89 0.61 -3.64 -3.10
CA GLY A 89 0.58 -4.21 -1.75
C GLY A 89 1.61 -3.58 -0.83
N GLY A 90 2.82 -3.33 -1.33
CA GLY A 90 3.92 -2.73 -0.60
C GLY A 90 3.65 -1.28 -0.19
N VAL A 91 3.20 -0.44 -1.11
CA VAL A 91 2.90 0.97 -0.82
C VAL A 91 1.74 1.09 0.17
N VAL A 92 0.66 0.36 -0.03
CA VAL A 92 -0.49 0.43 0.89
C VAL A 92 -0.11 -0.08 2.29
N SER A 93 0.66 -1.17 2.38
CA SER A 93 1.15 -1.69 3.67
C SER A 93 2.09 -0.71 4.35
N TYR A 94 3.01 -0.08 3.59
CA TYR A 94 3.94 0.91 4.09
C TYR A 94 3.21 2.13 4.66
N VAL A 95 2.30 2.71 3.88
CA VAL A 95 1.51 3.88 4.31
C VAL A 95 0.64 3.52 5.51
N HIS A 96 0.02 2.34 5.55
CA HIS A 96 -0.71 1.89 6.73
C HIS A 96 0.20 1.78 7.97
N GLY A 97 1.43 1.28 7.81
CA GLY A 97 2.43 1.27 8.88
C GLY A 97 2.77 2.67 9.39
N LEU A 98 2.89 3.66 8.52
CA LEU A 98 3.08 5.06 8.91
C LEU A 98 1.88 5.60 9.69
N VAL A 99 0.65 5.28 9.24
CA VAL A 99 -0.58 5.65 9.94
C VAL A 99 -0.60 5.05 11.35
N LEU A 100 -0.27 3.77 11.50
CA LEU A 100 -0.18 3.13 12.81
C LEU A 100 0.89 3.81 13.69
N ALA A 101 2.09 4.03 13.16
CA ALA A 101 3.16 4.69 13.90
C ALA A 101 2.76 6.10 14.39
N TYR A 102 2.13 6.89 13.52
CA TYR A 102 1.67 8.23 13.89
C TYR A 102 0.63 8.18 15.03
N ASN A 103 -0.34 7.26 14.93
CA ASN A 103 -1.38 7.08 15.93
C ASN A 103 -0.86 6.49 17.25
N LEU A 104 0.26 5.77 17.23
CA LEU A 104 0.99 5.32 18.43
C LEU A 104 1.80 6.44 19.12
N GLY A 105 1.73 7.67 18.62
CA GLY A 105 2.37 8.83 19.23
C GLY A 105 3.70 9.22 18.60
N HIS A 106 4.19 8.50 17.58
CA HIS A 106 5.37 8.95 16.85
C HIS A 106 5.05 10.25 16.08
N ARG A 107 6.00 11.18 16.07
CA ARG A 107 5.87 12.48 15.39
C ARG A 107 6.94 12.58 14.31
N PHE A 108 6.49 12.65 13.07
CA PHE A 108 7.32 12.78 11.88
C PHE A 108 6.51 13.48 10.78
N SER A 109 7.19 14.02 9.78
CA SER A 109 6.52 14.59 8.62
C SER A 109 5.97 13.47 7.73
N MET A 110 4.65 13.36 7.65
CA MET A 110 3.99 12.40 6.75
C MET A 110 4.38 12.68 5.28
N THR A 111 4.46 13.95 4.89
CA THR A 111 4.89 14.36 3.54
C THR A 111 6.30 13.87 3.21
N ALA A 112 7.25 14.04 4.13
CA ALA A 112 8.61 13.54 3.93
C ALA A 112 8.65 12.00 3.89
N ALA A 113 7.87 11.33 4.74
CA ALA A 113 7.77 9.87 4.76
C ALA A 113 7.17 9.27 3.48
N LEU A 114 6.45 10.06 2.67
CA LEU A 114 5.95 9.63 1.36
C LEU A 114 6.96 9.78 0.21
N VAL A 115 8.08 10.48 0.41
CA VAL A 115 9.12 10.64 -0.64
C VAL A 115 9.59 9.30 -1.23
N PRO A 116 9.88 8.24 -0.44
CA PRO A 116 10.25 6.94 -0.98
C PRO A 116 9.20 6.32 -1.90
N VAL A 117 7.90 6.58 -1.65
CA VAL A 117 6.81 6.09 -2.51
C VAL A 117 6.89 6.74 -3.88
N PHE A 118 7.08 8.06 -3.95
CA PHE A 118 7.19 8.77 -5.23
C PHE A 118 8.42 8.32 -6.03
N VAL A 119 9.56 8.12 -5.35
CA VAL A 119 10.77 7.59 -5.98
C VAL A 119 10.53 6.18 -6.51
N ALA A 120 9.92 5.31 -5.72
CA ALA A 120 9.62 3.94 -6.12
C ALA A 120 8.64 3.89 -7.31
N THR A 121 7.63 4.79 -7.35
CA THR A 121 6.74 4.95 -8.50
C THR A 121 7.52 5.31 -9.76
N ALA A 122 8.38 6.34 -9.70
CA ALA A 122 9.15 6.79 -10.84
C ALA A 122 10.09 5.69 -11.37
N VAL A 123 10.75 4.97 -10.46
CA VAL A 123 11.61 3.82 -10.79
C VAL A 123 10.82 2.70 -11.45
N LEU A 124 9.66 2.32 -10.88
CA LEU A 124 8.82 1.27 -11.44
C LEU A 124 8.34 1.62 -12.85
N VAL A 125 7.86 2.84 -13.06
CA VAL A 125 7.39 3.30 -14.37
C VAL A 125 8.53 3.33 -15.38
N ALA A 126 9.67 3.92 -15.04
CA ALA A 126 10.84 3.97 -15.92
C ALA A 126 11.33 2.56 -16.30
N TRP A 127 11.36 1.65 -15.32
CA TRP A 127 11.73 0.26 -15.55
C TRP A 127 10.72 -0.48 -16.42
N ALA A 128 9.41 -0.32 -16.18
CA ALA A 128 8.36 -0.93 -17.00
C ALA A 128 8.44 -0.49 -18.47
N VAL A 129 8.57 0.82 -18.72
CA VAL A 129 8.73 1.37 -20.07
C VAL A 129 10.00 0.83 -20.75
N TYR A 130 11.11 0.74 -20.01
CA TYR A 130 12.34 0.14 -20.53
C TYR A 130 12.14 -1.33 -20.92
N ARG A 131 11.45 -2.12 -20.08
CA ARG A 131 11.15 -3.53 -20.35
C ARG A 131 10.27 -3.72 -21.57
N ASP A 132 9.26 -2.88 -21.76
CA ASP A 132 8.38 -2.95 -22.93
C ASP A 132 9.14 -2.68 -24.23
N ARG A 133 10.06 -1.70 -24.24
CA ARG A 133 10.86 -1.34 -25.43
C ARG A 133 11.85 -2.42 -25.88
N ILE A 134 12.31 -3.28 -24.97
CA ILE A 134 13.25 -4.37 -25.30
C ILE A 134 12.54 -5.70 -25.54
N ALA A 135 11.25 -5.80 -25.20
CA ALA A 135 10.43 -6.97 -25.44
C ALA A 135 9.66 -6.91 -26.77
N SER A 136 9.56 -5.73 -27.38
CA SER A 136 9.07 -5.48 -28.75
C SER A 136 10.17 -5.64 -29.79
#